data_AF-A0A535AQ11-F1
#
_entry.id   AF-A0A535AQ11-F1
#
_cell.length_a   1.000
_cell.length_b   1.000
_cell.length_c   1.000
_cell.angle_alpha   90.00
_cell.angle_beta   90.00
_cell.angle_gamma   90.00
#
_symmetry.space_group_name_H-M   'P 1'
#
loop_
_entity.id
_entity.type
_entity.pdbx_description
1 polymer ?
#
loop_
_entity_poly.entity_id
_entity_poly.type
_entity_poly.pdbx_seq_one_letter_code
_entity_poly.pdbx_strand_id
1 'polypeptide(L)'
;AIENRLIEDTLVRRYEVDRTHVDGLPGTEGSFTPCSFWYVECLARAGELEKAQLLFEKLLGYANHLGLYSEELGANGRHLGNFPQAFTHLALISAATYLDRALSGKNDAVWR
;
A
#
# COMPACT_ATOMS: atom_id res chain seq x y z
N ALA A 1 -15.33 3.91 -3.99
CA ALA A 1 -15.51 2.56 -4.58
C ALA A 1 -14.47 1.58 -4.06
N ILE A 2 -13.16 1.89 -4.16
CA ILE A 2 -12.06 1.08 -3.61
C ILE A 2 -12.17 0.93 -2.08
N GLU A 3 -12.38 2.04 -1.37
CA GLU A 3 -12.47 2.06 0.11
C GLU A 3 -13.53 1.11 0.68
N ASN A 4 -14.70 1.05 0.03
CA ASN A 4 -15.83 0.29 0.55
C ASN A 4 -15.76 -1.20 0.25
N ARG A 5 -14.80 -1.66 -0.57
CA ARG A 5 -14.80 -3.01 -1.16
C ARG A 5 -13.48 -3.76 -1.04
N LEU A 6 -12.36 -3.04 -0.97
CA LEU A 6 -11.02 -3.63 -1.06
C LEU A 6 -10.11 -3.24 0.10
N ILE A 7 -10.54 -2.31 0.98
CA ILE A 7 -9.71 -1.83 2.09
C ILE A 7 -10.18 -2.45 3.41
N GLU A 8 -9.24 -3.02 4.14
CA GLU A 8 -9.41 -3.39 5.55
C GLU A 8 -8.37 -2.63 6.39
N ASP A 9 -8.85 -1.63 7.15
CA ASP A 9 -8.07 -0.55 7.79
C ASP A 9 -7.16 0.21 6.79
N THR A 10 -5.96 -0.29 6.54
CA THR A 10 -4.95 0.32 5.65
C THR A 10 -4.54 -0.57 4.49
N LEU A 11 -5.01 -1.81 4.51
CA LEU A 11 -4.53 -2.86 3.66
C LEU A 11 -5.46 -2.99 2.45
N VAL A 12 -4.90 -2.78 1.26
CA VAL A 12 -5.66 -2.82 0.01
C VAL A 12 -5.48 -4.18 -0.65
N ARG A 13 -6.59 -4.87 -0.86
CA ARG A 13 -6.64 -6.14 -1.59
C ARG A 13 -6.65 -5.90 -3.10
N ARG A 14 -6.18 -6.88 -3.89
CA ARG A 14 -6.24 -6.79 -5.36
C ARG A 14 -7.67 -6.95 -5.89
N TYR A 15 -8.45 -7.87 -5.30
CA TYR A 15 -9.81 -8.19 -5.72
C TYR A 15 -10.72 -8.51 -4.51
N GLU A 16 -12.04 -8.53 -4.72
CA GLU A 16 -13.02 -8.94 -3.70
C GLU A 16 -12.94 -10.47 -3.48
N VAL A 17 -12.60 -10.91 -2.26
CA VAL A 17 -12.39 -12.34 -1.93
C VAL A 17 -13.66 -13.17 -2.16
N ASP A 18 -14.84 -12.59 -1.91
CA ASP A 18 -16.14 -13.29 -2.06
C ASP A 18 -16.59 -13.48 -3.51
N ARG A 19 -15.96 -12.81 -4.48
CA ARG A 19 -16.36 -12.90 -5.90
C ARG A 19 -15.42 -13.73 -6.76
N THR A 20 -14.22 -14.04 -6.28
CA THR A 20 -13.15 -14.42 -7.20
C THR A 20 -12.14 -15.39 -6.56
N HIS A 21 -12.28 -16.69 -6.85
CA HIS A 21 -11.18 -17.68 -6.78
C HIS A 21 -10.21 -17.44 -7.96
N VAL A 22 -9.56 -16.28 -8.03
CA VAL A 22 -8.80 -15.84 -9.22
C VAL A 22 -7.36 -16.35 -9.24
N ASP A 23 -6.78 -16.69 -8.10
CA ASP A 23 -5.40 -17.17 -8.00
C ASP A 23 -5.28 -18.71 -7.94
N GLY A 24 -6.39 -19.42 -7.70
CA GLY A 24 -6.41 -20.88 -7.58
C GLY A 24 -5.63 -21.41 -6.37
N LEU A 25 -5.32 -20.57 -5.39
CA LEU A 25 -4.56 -20.94 -4.20
C LEU A 25 -5.48 -21.19 -3.00
N PRO A 26 -5.31 -22.29 -2.25
CA PRO A 26 -6.04 -22.50 -1.02
C PRO A 26 -5.52 -21.58 0.09
N GLY A 27 -6.36 -20.66 0.57
CA GLY A 27 -6.05 -19.80 1.72
C GLY A 27 -6.87 -18.51 1.74
N THR A 28 -6.84 -17.80 2.85
CA THR A 28 -7.33 -16.41 2.93
C THR A 28 -6.22 -15.52 2.37
N GLU A 29 -6.40 -14.98 1.15
CA GLU A 29 -5.40 -14.11 0.49
C GLU A 29 -5.05 -12.92 1.41
N GLY A 30 -3.75 -12.64 1.54
CA GLY A 30 -3.26 -11.46 2.24
C GLY A 30 -3.59 -10.19 1.45
N SER A 31 -3.47 -9.04 2.09
CA SER A 31 -3.56 -7.78 1.34
C SER A 31 -2.25 -7.51 0.62
N PHE A 32 -2.35 -6.98 -0.59
CA PHE A 32 -1.19 -6.84 -1.47
C PHE A 32 -0.48 -5.53 -1.14
N THR A 33 0.66 -5.64 -0.47
CA THR A 33 1.41 -4.52 0.12
C THR A 33 1.71 -3.36 -0.85
N PRO A 34 2.11 -3.59 -2.13
CA PRO A 34 2.33 -2.47 -3.05
C PRO A 34 1.04 -1.73 -3.42
N CYS A 35 -0.12 -2.42 -3.45
CA CYS A 35 -1.40 -1.74 -3.69
C CYS A 35 -1.73 -0.75 -2.57
N SER A 36 -1.38 -1.07 -1.32
CA SER A 36 -1.55 -0.14 -0.20
C SER A 36 -0.67 1.10 -0.34
N PHE A 37 0.59 0.96 -0.77
CA PHE A 37 1.46 2.11 -1.03
C PHE A 37 1.01 2.95 -2.22
N TRP A 38 0.59 2.32 -3.32
CA TRP A 38 0.01 3.07 -4.44
C TRP A 38 -1.29 3.79 -4.05
N TYR A 39 -2.09 3.22 -3.16
CA TYR A 39 -3.27 3.89 -2.65
C TYR A 39 -2.94 5.17 -1.88
N VAL A 40 -1.90 5.14 -1.04
CA VAL A 40 -1.36 6.36 -0.40
C VAL A 40 -0.96 7.39 -1.45
N GLU A 41 -0.26 6.99 -2.50
CA GLU A 41 0.13 7.92 -3.57
C GLU A 41 -1.09 8.52 -4.27
N CYS A 42 -2.12 7.71 -4.55
CA CYS A 42 -3.38 8.18 -5.12
C CYS A 42 -4.07 9.22 -4.23
N LEU A 43 -4.15 8.98 -2.92
CA LEU A 43 -4.70 9.94 -1.96
C LEU A 43 -3.91 11.24 -1.94
N ALA A 44 -2.57 11.14 -1.93
CA ALA A 44 -1.70 12.30 -1.97
C ALA A 44 -1.91 13.12 -3.27
N ARG A 45 -2.04 12.45 -4.42
CA ARG A 45 -2.37 13.06 -5.72
C ARG A 45 -3.76 13.71 -5.74
N ALA A 46 -4.72 13.13 -5.03
CA ALA A 46 -6.07 13.67 -4.89
C ALA A 46 -6.16 14.87 -3.92
N GLY A 47 -5.07 15.20 -3.22
CA GLY A 47 -5.02 16.26 -2.21
C GLY A 47 -5.52 15.84 -0.83
N GLU A 48 -5.85 14.55 -0.62
CA GLU A 48 -6.22 13.99 0.68
C GLU A 48 -4.98 13.71 1.54
N LEU A 49 -4.18 14.75 1.81
CA LEU A 49 -2.84 14.62 2.39
C LEU A 49 -2.83 14.05 3.81
N GLU A 50 -3.77 14.49 4.66
CA GLU A 50 -3.89 14.02 6.05
C GLU A 50 -4.14 12.50 6.10
N LYS A 51 -5.03 12.04 5.23
CA LYS A 51 -5.36 10.61 5.11
C LYS A 51 -4.21 9.82 4.50
N ALA A 52 -3.58 10.35 3.45
CA ALA A 52 -2.41 9.74 2.83
C ALA A 52 -1.29 9.55 3.86
N GLN A 53 -1.00 10.58 4.66
CA GLN A 53 0.02 10.55 5.70
C GLN A 53 -0.30 9.52 6.78
N LEU A 54 -1.52 9.54 7.31
CA LEU A 54 -1.95 8.57 8.34
C LEU A 54 -1.80 7.12 7.86
N LEU A 55 -2.25 6.82 6.64
CA LEU A 55 -2.15 5.49 6.06
C LEU A 55 -0.70 5.10 5.78
N PHE A 56 0.12 6.04 5.30
CA PHE A 56 1.54 5.80 5.05
C PHE A 56 2.28 5.43 6.34
N GLU A 57 2.08 6.19 7.42
CA GLU A 57 2.71 5.94 8.72
C GLU A 57 2.30 4.58 9.30
N LYS A 58 1.01 4.21 9.18
CA LYS A 58 0.55 2.88 9.55
C LYS A 58 1.21 1.78 8.72
N LEU A 59 1.36 1.97 7.40
CA LEU A 59 2.01 1.00 6.53
C LEU A 59 3.50 0.82 6.88
N LEU A 60 4.19 1.90 7.26
CA LEU A 60 5.57 1.84 7.75
C LEU A 60 5.73 0.94 8.98
N GLY A 61 4.69 0.85 9.82
CA GLY A 61 4.68 -0.01 11.00
C GLY A 61 4.69 -1.52 10.71
N TYR A 62 4.38 -1.95 9.48
CA TYR A 62 4.43 -3.35 9.09
C TYR A 62 5.79 -3.80 8.57
N ALA A 63 6.77 -2.90 8.46
CA ALA A 63 8.12 -3.30 8.08
C ALA A 63 8.71 -4.25 9.13
N ASN A 64 9.51 -5.23 8.70
CA ASN A 64 10.30 -5.99 9.65
C ASN A 64 11.42 -5.12 10.28
N HIS A 65 12.19 -5.69 11.20
CA HIS A 65 13.31 -5.02 11.88
C HIS A 65 14.42 -4.48 10.95
N LEU A 66 14.46 -4.90 9.68
CA LEU A 66 15.38 -4.38 8.65
C LEU A 66 14.74 -3.34 7.73
N GLY A 67 13.46 -2.99 7.95
CA GLY A 67 12.71 -2.10 7.07
C GLY A 67 12.20 -2.77 5.79
N LEU A 68 12.14 -4.11 5.75
CA LEU A 68 11.80 -4.87 4.56
C LEU A 68 10.35 -5.36 4.56
N TYR A 69 9.77 -5.46 3.36
CA TYR A 69 8.41 -5.92 3.11
C TYR A 69 8.33 -7.15 2.22
N SER A 70 7.27 -7.91 2.42
CA SER A 70 6.83 -8.99 1.53
C SER A 70 5.91 -8.46 0.45
N GLU A 71 5.53 -9.36 -0.44
CA GLU A 71 4.46 -9.16 -1.41
C GLU A 71 3.11 -8.91 -0.72
N GLU A 72 2.76 -9.74 0.26
CA GLU A 72 1.47 -9.69 0.95
C GLU A 72 1.63 -9.54 2.46
N LEU A 73 0.64 -8.92 3.09
CA LEU A 73 0.47 -8.88 4.54
C LEU A 73 -0.81 -9.63 4.93
N GLY A 74 -0.68 -10.61 5.83
CA GLY A 74 -1.83 -11.26 6.45
C GLY A 74 -2.57 -10.31 7.39
N ALA A 75 -3.79 -10.68 7.80
CA ALA A 75 -4.63 -9.85 8.69
C ALA A 75 -3.98 -9.47 10.03
N ASN A 76 -2.99 -10.25 10.49
CA ASN A 76 -2.21 -9.98 11.70
C ASN A 76 -0.87 -9.27 11.41
N GLY A 77 -0.66 -8.74 10.21
CA GLY A 77 0.60 -8.13 9.78
C GLY A 77 1.72 -9.13 9.46
N ARG A 78 1.43 -10.43 9.41
CA ARG A 78 2.44 -11.43 9.01
C ARG A 78 2.82 -11.23 7.55
N HIS A 79 4.12 -11.20 7.26
CA HIS A 79 4.64 -11.23 5.91
C HIS A 79 4.32 -12.56 5.21
N LEU A 80 3.73 -12.49 4.02
CA LEU A 80 3.32 -13.63 3.18
C LEU A 80 3.87 -13.47 1.76
N GLY A 81 4.09 -14.60 1.09
CA GLY A 81 4.57 -14.61 -0.29
C GLY A 81 6.03 -14.22 -0.43
N ASN A 82 6.38 -13.62 -1.57
CA ASN A 82 7.75 -13.28 -1.91
C ASN A 82 8.36 -12.27 -0.92
N PHE A 83 9.59 -12.50 -0.47
CA PHE A 83 10.28 -11.66 0.50
C PHE A 83 11.81 -11.66 0.31
N PRO A 84 12.49 -10.50 0.30
CA PRO A 84 11.92 -9.16 0.21
C PRO A 84 11.39 -8.88 -1.21
N GLN A 85 10.22 -8.26 -1.31
CA GLN A 85 9.59 -8.03 -2.62
C GLN A 85 10.00 -6.66 -3.19
N ALA A 86 10.70 -6.65 -4.33
CA ALA A 86 11.23 -5.40 -4.92
C ALA A 86 10.18 -4.36 -5.35
N PHE A 87 9.08 -4.76 -6.00
CA PHE A 87 7.95 -3.88 -6.34
C PHE A 87 7.24 -3.26 -5.12
N THR A 88 7.14 -3.94 -3.96
CA THR A 88 6.63 -3.35 -2.72
C THR A 88 7.49 -2.18 -2.30
N HIS A 89 8.81 -2.34 -2.36
CA HIS A 89 9.74 -1.27 -2.02
C HIS A 89 9.72 -0.15 -3.07
N LEU A 90 9.55 -0.48 -4.35
CA LEU A 90 9.36 0.53 -5.41
C LEU A 90 8.10 1.35 -5.17
N ALA A 91 6.99 0.71 -4.82
CA ALA A 91 5.74 1.39 -4.49
C ALA A 91 5.87 2.27 -3.25
N LEU A 92 6.57 1.79 -2.20
CA LEU A 92 6.91 2.59 -1.02
C LEU A 92 7.72 3.83 -1.37
N ILE A 93 8.77 3.70 -2.18
CA ILE A 93 9.62 4.82 -2.59
C ILE A 93 8.80 5.85 -3.39
N SER A 94 7.94 5.38 -4.30
CA SER A 94 7.06 6.23 -5.10
C SER A 94 6.09 7.04 -4.22
N ALA A 95 5.38 6.35 -3.32
CA ALA A 95 4.44 6.98 -2.40
C ALA A 95 5.12 7.99 -1.48
N ALA A 96 6.27 7.63 -0.89
CA ALA A 96 7.05 8.51 -0.03
C ALA A 96 7.51 9.78 -0.77
N THR A 97 8.05 9.62 -1.98
CA THR A 97 8.56 10.73 -2.80
C THR A 97 7.44 11.70 -3.17
N TYR A 98 6.27 11.18 -3.53
CA TYR A 98 5.14 12.03 -3.90
C TYR A 98 4.55 12.74 -2.67
N LEU A 99 4.32 12.00 -1.58
CA LEU A 99 3.73 12.55 -0.36
C LEU A 99 4.61 13.65 0.25
N ASP A 100 5.94 13.46 0.30
CA ASP A 100 6.89 14.48 0.78
C ASP A 100 6.82 15.77 -0.05
N ARG A 101 6.77 15.66 -1.37
CA ARG A 101 6.58 16.82 -2.26
C ARG A 101 5.26 17.53 -2.01
N ALA A 102 4.17 16.77 -1.86
CA ALA A 102 2.85 17.31 -1.62
C ALA A 102 2.76 18.05 -0.27
N LEU A 103 3.35 17.48 0.79
CA LEU A 103 3.40 18.08 2.13
C LEU A 103 4.32 19.30 2.20
N SER A 104 5.46 19.29 1.49
CA SER A 104 6.41 20.41 1.51
C SER A 104 5.95 21.62 0.69
N GLY A 105 4.86 21.52 -0.08
CA GLY A 105 4.36 22.59 -0.94
C GLY A 105 5.30 22.96 -2.09
N LYS A 106 6.37 22.19 -2.30
CA LYS A 106 7.32 22.39 -3.40
C LYS A 106 6.71 21.85 -4.68
N ASN A 107 6.06 22.74 -5.42
CA ASN A 107 5.45 22.43 -6.72
C ASN A 107 6.51 22.36 -7.82
N ASP A 108 7.52 21.50 -7.66
CA ASP A 108 8.51 21.17 -8.70
C ASP A 108 7.86 20.20 -9.68
N ALA A 109 6.94 20.72 -10.48
CA ALA A 109 6.11 19.94 -11.40
C ALA A 109 6.95 19.41 -12.57
N VAL A 110 7.58 18.25 -12.37
CA VAL A 110 8.13 17.42 -13.45
C VAL A 110 7.10 16.38 -13.94
N TRP A 111 6.05 16.10 -13.16
CA TRP A 111 5.14 14.97 -13.38
C TRP A 111 3.64 15.28 -13.16
N ARG A 112 3.19 16.48 -13.55
CA ARG A 112 1.75 16.75 -13.73
C ARG A 112 1.31 16.37 -15.13
#